data_AF-A0A379YC41-F1
#
_entry.id   AF-A0A379YC41-F1
#
_cell.length_a   1.000
_cell.length_b   1.000
_cell.length_c   1.000
_cell.angle_alpha   90.00
_cell.angle_beta   90.00
_cell.angle_gamma   90.00
#
_symmetry.space_group_name_H-M   'P 1'
#
loop_
_entity.id
_entity.type
_entity.pdbx_description
1 polymer ?
#
loop_
_entity_poly.entity_id
_entity_poly.type
_entity_poly.pdbx_seq_one_letter_code
_entity_poly.pdbx_strand_id
1 'polypeptide(L)'
;MFNNKQCRKRHSGFSGVAFLTHMSAVWFSGRTSDAQVGCLAGFAAAYAVYNAVLKPDRHIPVSWLAYVLATTYHETAFTMQPIEEYGKGAGHPYGDRDPETGQTYYGRGYVQLTWKENYQKARDVVVNLNTLAYDVPLVRQPDFALTPWVAAQVAINGMANGWFTGKKLADYLTETQTDYVNARRIINGTDKAQTIAAYAEEAEAALRLAHGEGIARSLVQMGSQGDDVRELQLMLGCDADGVAGNATLGALTDFQRRHGLDADGMCGAQTWAVLDREIYGIS
;
A
#
# COMPACT_ATOMS: atom_id res chain seq x y z
N MET A 1 35.25 -27.88 -21.62
CA MET A 1 34.01 -27.11 -21.70
C MET A 1 33.62 -26.71 -20.28
N PHE A 2 33.84 -25.44 -19.93
CA PHE A 2 33.55 -24.94 -18.59
C PHE A 2 32.04 -24.81 -18.38
N ASN A 3 31.58 -25.49 -17.33
CA ASN A 3 30.21 -25.59 -16.89
C ASN A 3 29.81 -24.27 -16.21
N ASN A 4 29.22 -23.34 -16.96
CA ASN A 4 28.76 -22.08 -16.41
C ASN A 4 27.34 -22.27 -15.86
N LYS A 5 27.24 -22.89 -14.68
CA LYS A 5 26.04 -22.72 -13.84
C LYS A 5 26.02 -21.25 -13.43
N GLN A 6 25.27 -20.44 -14.18
CA GLN A 6 24.82 -19.14 -13.72
C GLN A 6 24.22 -19.34 -12.33
N CYS A 7 24.95 -18.87 -11.33
CA CYS A 7 24.45 -18.67 -9.99
C CYS A 7 23.22 -17.76 -10.14
N ARG A 8 22.02 -18.34 -10.02
CA ARG A 8 20.78 -17.56 -9.87
C ARG A 8 20.99 -16.70 -8.63
N LYS A 9 21.40 -15.45 -8.82
CA LYS A 9 21.36 -14.46 -7.76
C LYS A 9 19.90 -14.42 -7.29
N ARG A 10 19.65 -14.84 -6.05
CA ARG A 10 18.37 -14.60 -5.39
C ARG A 10 18.28 -13.09 -5.16
N HIS A 11 17.44 -12.40 -5.90
CA HIS A 11 16.94 -11.07 -5.58
C HIS A 11 15.46 -11.03 -6.00
N SER A 12 14.51 -10.54 -5.21
CA SER A 12 14.54 -9.98 -3.85
C SER A 12 13.17 -10.19 -3.21
N GLY A 13 13.12 -10.36 -1.88
CA GLY A 13 11.85 -10.26 -1.15
C GLY A 13 11.27 -8.84 -1.25
N PHE A 14 10.03 -8.66 -0.83
CA PHE A 14 9.39 -7.34 -0.77
C PHE A 14 10.16 -6.40 0.17
N SER A 15 10.62 -5.25 -0.34
CA SER A 15 11.30 -4.21 0.44
C SER A 15 10.29 -3.23 1.03
N GLY A 16 9.98 -3.41 2.32
CA GLY A 16 9.09 -2.50 3.05
C GLY A 16 9.65 -1.08 3.15
N VAL A 17 10.97 -0.91 3.14
CA VAL A 17 11.62 0.41 3.15
C VAL A 17 11.37 1.12 1.82
N ALA A 18 11.60 0.45 0.69
CA ALA A 18 11.31 1.00 -0.63
C ALA A 18 9.85 1.46 -0.75
N PHE A 19 8.93 0.57 -0.35
CA PHE A 19 7.49 0.86 -0.37
C PHE A 19 7.17 2.09 0.48
N LEU A 20 7.54 2.11 1.75
CA LEU A 20 7.19 3.21 2.65
C LEU A 20 7.85 4.53 2.25
N THR A 21 9.10 4.52 1.80
CA THR A 21 9.81 5.74 1.38
C THR A 21 9.18 6.33 0.12
N HIS A 22 8.87 5.51 -0.89
CA HIS A 22 8.24 5.98 -2.12
C HIS A 22 6.83 6.52 -1.84
N MET A 23 6.03 5.81 -1.05
CA MET A 23 4.68 6.28 -0.65
C MET A 23 4.74 7.57 0.16
N SER A 24 5.74 7.71 1.06
CA SER A 24 5.96 8.96 1.81
C SER A 24 6.24 10.14 0.87
N ALA A 25 7.09 9.94 -0.13
CA ALA A 25 7.41 10.96 -1.12
C ALA A 25 6.17 11.40 -1.92
N VAL A 26 5.45 10.44 -2.50
CA VAL A 26 4.37 10.70 -3.47
C VAL A 26 3.06 11.12 -2.80
N TRP A 27 2.60 10.42 -1.76
CA TRP A 27 1.28 10.68 -1.15
C TRP A 27 1.31 11.64 0.03
N PHE A 28 2.47 11.81 0.66
CA PHE A 28 2.59 12.48 1.96
C PHE A 28 3.64 13.57 1.99
N SER A 29 4.13 14.02 0.82
CA SER A 29 5.10 15.11 0.72
C SER A 29 6.32 14.91 1.63
N GLY A 30 6.79 13.66 1.72
CA GLY A 30 7.94 13.25 2.52
C GLY A 30 7.69 13.11 4.02
N ARG A 31 6.46 13.30 4.52
CA ARG A 31 6.14 13.24 5.95
C ARG A 31 4.89 12.43 6.24
N THR A 32 5.06 11.32 6.95
CA THR A 32 3.96 10.43 7.35
C THR A 32 3.64 10.53 8.83
N SER A 33 2.36 10.41 9.16
CA SER A 33 1.88 10.15 10.53
C SER A 33 1.90 8.65 10.86
N ASP A 34 1.81 8.32 12.15
CA ASP A 34 1.73 6.92 12.62
C ASP A 34 0.54 6.16 12.01
N ALA A 35 -0.59 6.83 11.78
CA ALA A 35 -1.77 6.22 11.16
C ALA A 35 -1.47 5.81 9.70
N GLN A 36 -0.82 6.69 8.94
CA GLN A 36 -0.42 6.42 7.54
C GLN A 36 0.60 5.29 7.47
N VAL A 37 1.63 5.31 8.32
CA VAL A 37 2.63 4.22 8.40
C VAL A 37 1.94 2.90 8.77
N GLY A 38 1.07 2.91 9.78
CA GLY A 38 0.34 1.72 10.24
C GLY A 38 -0.56 1.14 9.13
N CYS A 39 -1.22 1.98 8.35
CA CYS A 39 -2.03 1.55 7.21
C CYS A 39 -1.19 0.90 6.11
N LEU A 40 -0.17 1.61 5.60
CA LEU A 40 0.71 1.10 4.56
C LEU A 40 1.39 -0.21 4.99
N ALA A 41 1.91 -0.27 6.21
CA ALA A 41 2.52 -1.47 6.77
C ALA A 41 1.50 -2.61 6.92
N GLY A 42 0.25 -2.31 7.33
CA GLY A 42 -0.83 -3.30 7.42
C GLY A 42 -1.16 -3.93 6.06
N PHE A 43 -1.26 -3.13 5.01
CA PHE A 43 -1.45 -3.61 3.64
C PHE A 43 -0.27 -4.42 3.11
N ALA A 44 0.96 -3.92 3.28
CA ALA A 44 2.17 -4.62 2.87
C ALA A 44 2.31 -5.98 3.57
N ALA A 45 2.04 -6.03 4.88
CA ALA A 45 2.07 -7.27 5.64
C ALA A 45 0.97 -8.24 5.16
N ALA A 46 -0.26 -7.76 4.96
CA ALA A 46 -1.38 -8.61 4.53
C ALA A 46 -1.07 -9.25 3.17
N TYR A 47 -0.56 -8.45 2.24
CA TYR A 47 -0.10 -8.89 0.94
C TYR A 47 1.04 -9.92 1.02
N ALA A 48 2.05 -9.69 1.86
CA ALA A 48 3.13 -10.64 2.07
C ALA A 48 2.63 -11.98 2.62
N VAL A 49 1.72 -11.96 3.61
CA VAL A 49 1.13 -13.19 4.17
C VAL A 49 0.31 -13.94 3.12
N TYR A 50 -0.53 -13.22 2.35
CA TYR A 50 -1.35 -13.83 1.32
C TYR A 50 -0.54 -14.41 0.16
N ASN A 51 0.57 -13.79 -0.24
CA ASN A 51 1.37 -14.26 -1.37
C ASN A 51 2.49 -15.24 -0.99
N ALA A 52 2.97 -15.23 0.25
CA ALA A 52 4.10 -16.08 0.67
C ALA A 52 3.72 -17.21 1.62
N VAL A 53 2.66 -17.05 2.43
CA VAL A 53 2.31 -17.99 3.51
C VAL A 53 1.05 -18.78 3.18
N LEU A 54 0.00 -18.11 2.72
CA LEU A 54 -1.23 -18.74 2.31
C LEU A 54 -1.10 -19.20 0.84
N LYS A 55 -0.73 -20.47 0.64
CA LYS A 55 -0.51 -21.21 -0.62
C LYS A 55 -1.55 -20.93 -1.76
N PRO A 56 -1.25 -21.32 -3.03
CA PRO A 56 -1.37 -20.49 -4.24
C PRO A 56 -2.77 -20.05 -4.69
N ASP A 57 -3.84 -20.50 -4.04
CA ASP A 57 -5.22 -20.17 -4.42
C ASP A 57 -5.62 -18.72 -4.05
N ARG A 58 -4.77 -18.03 -3.27
CA ARG A 58 -4.96 -16.65 -2.81
C ARG A 58 -3.87 -15.68 -3.28
N HIS A 59 -3.27 -15.95 -4.44
CA HIS A 59 -2.37 -14.97 -5.03
C HIS A 59 -3.12 -13.65 -5.28
N ILE A 60 -2.61 -12.57 -4.69
CA ILE A 60 -3.08 -11.21 -4.89
C ILE A 60 -2.12 -10.54 -5.87
N PRO A 61 -2.59 -10.19 -7.08
CA PRO A 61 -1.80 -9.39 -8.01
C PRO A 61 -1.44 -8.02 -7.41
N VAL A 62 -0.30 -7.46 -7.81
CA VAL A 62 0.10 -6.10 -7.42
C VAL A 62 -1.01 -5.08 -7.70
N SER A 63 -1.68 -5.20 -8.85
CA SER A 63 -2.75 -4.27 -9.24
C SER A 63 -3.95 -4.27 -8.29
N TRP A 64 -4.25 -5.42 -7.67
CA TRP A 64 -5.32 -5.51 -6.68
C TRP A 64 -4.96 -4.72 -5.43
N LEU A 65 -3.75 -4.90 -4.91
CA LEU A 65 -3.30 -4.16 -3.74
C LEU A 65 -3.20 -2.66 -4.01
N ALA A 66 -2.66 -2.28 -5.18
CA ALA A 66 -2.54 -0.90 -5.60
C ALA A 66 -3.90 -0.19 -5.59
N TYR A 67 -4.92 -0.82 -6.19
CA TYR A 67 -6.26 -0.26 -6.24
C TYR A 67 -6.95 -0.18 -4.86
N VAL A 68 -6.77 -1.20 -4.01
CA VAL A 68 -7.32 -1.21 -2.65
C VAL A 68 -6.68 -0.11 -1.79
N LEU A 69 -5.36 0.10 -1.92
CA LEU A 69 -4.63 1.20 -1.27
C LEU A 69 -5.13 2.56 -1.74
N ALA A 70 -5.25 2.76 -3.06
CA ALA A 70 -5.75 3.99 -3.66
C ALA A 70 -7.17 4.33 -3.19
N THR A 71 -8.06 3.33 -3.16
CA THR A 71 -9.40 3.47 -2.59
C THR A 71 -9.32 3.86 -1.12
N THR A 72 -8.51 3.17 -0.31
CA THR A 72 -8.36 3.48 1.11
C THR A 72 -7.84 4.90 1.34
N TYR A 73 -6.86 5.34 0.55
CA TYR A 73 -6.32 6.70 0.59
C TYR A 73 -7.42 7.73 0.33
N HIS A 74 -8.26 7.50 -0.69
CA HIS A 74 -9.38 8.38 -1.02
C HIS A 74 -10.48 8.39 0.05
N GLU A 75 -10.97 7.21 0.45
CA GLU A 75 -12.12 7.06 1.35
C GLU A 75 -11.83 7.55 2.78
N THR A 76 -10.55 7.55 3.18
CA THR A 76 -10.12 8.06 4.49
C THR A 76 -9.77 9.54 4.48
N ALA A 77 -10.09 10.26 3.39
CA ALA A 77 -9.66 11.64 3.17
C ALA A 77 -8.15 11.82 3.42
N PHE A 78 -7.34 10.87 2.91
CA PHE A 78 -5.87 10.85 2.99
C PHE A 78 -5.28 10.61 4.38
N THR A 79 -6.11 10.52 5.43
CA THR A 79 -5.66 10.25 6.80
C THR A 79 -5.14 8.84 6.96
N MET A 80 -5.63 7.90 6.15
CA MET A 80 -5.38 6.46 6.27
C MET A 80 -5.61 5.91 7.68
N GLN A 81 -6.50 6.54 8.43
CA GLN A 81 -6.89 6.11 9.76
C GLN A 81 -8.16 5.25 9.66
N PRO A 82 -8.17 4.03 10.21
CA PRO A 82 -9.41 3.28 10.35
C PRO A 82 -10.26 3.94 11.44
N ILE A 83 -11.50 4.28 11.11
CA ILE A 83 -12.41 5.02 12.01
C ILE A 83 -13.75 4.29 12.20
N GLU A 84 -14.44 4.67 13.28
CA GLU A 84 -15.85 4.34 13.47
C GLU A 84 -16.74 5.30 12.67
N GLU A 85 -17.84 4.78 12.16
CA GLU A 85 -18.92 5.57 11.55
C GLU A 85 -19.46 6.59 12.58
N TYR A 86 -19.48 7.86 12.21
CA TYR A 86 -20.10 8.88 13.04
C TYR A 86 -21.60 8.59 13.20
N GLY A 87 -22.10 8.65 14.44
CA GLY A 87 -23.50 8.31 14.73
C GLY A 87 -23.78 6.80 14.80
N LYS A 88 -22.78 5.93 14.56
CA LYS A 88 -22.84 4.48 14.82
C LYS A 88 -24.09 3.79 14.24
N GLY A 89 -24.49 4.18 13.04
CA GLY A 89 -25.64 3.60 12.33
C GLY A 89 -27.01 4.03 12.87
N ALA A 90 -27.12 5.13 13.60
CA ALA A 90 -28.40 5.60 14.12
C ALA A 90 -29.45 5.74 13.01
N GLY A 91 -30.61 5.09 13.18
CA GLY A 91 -31.68 5.06 12.18
C GLY A 91 -31.56 3.96 11.12
N HIS A 92 -30.50 3.13 11.18
CA HIS A 92 -30.31 1.98 10.31
C HIS A 92 -30.35 0.66 11.10
N PRO A 93 -30.86 -0.45 10.52
CA PRO A 93 -30.94 -1.74 11.22
C PRO A 93 -29.59 -2.28 11.72
N TYR A 94 -28.48 -1.97 11.02
CA TYR A 94 -27.14 -2.38 11.46
C TYR A 94 -26.63 -1.57 12.67
N GLY A 95 -27.28 -0.46 12.99
CA GLY A 95 -27.05 0.37 14.18
C GLY A 95 -27.80 -0.14 15.42
N ASP A 96 -28.70 -1.11 15.26
CA ASP A 96 -29.37 -1.76 16.38
C ASP A 96 -28.44 -2.78 17.06
N ARG A 97 -28.61 -2.92 18.38
CA ARG A 97 -27.84 -3.89 19.16
C ARG A 97 -28.33 -5.30 18.85
N ASP A 98 -27.43 -6.14 18.36
CA ASP A 98 -27.73 -7.54 18.06
C ASP A 98 -28.07 -8.30 19.35
N PRO A 99 -29.22 -8.99 19.42
CA PRO A 99 -29.69 -9.62 20.65
C PRO A 99 -28.84 -10.82 21.09
N GLU A 100 -28.14 -11.48 20.16
CA GLU A 100 -27.33 -12.67 20.46
C GLU A 100 -25.95 -12.30 21.01
N THR A 101 -25.30 -11.31 20.39
CA THR A 101 -23.92 -10.93 20.70
C THR A 101 -23.82 -9.71 21.60
N GLY A 102 -24.90 -8.93 21.69
CA GLY A 102 -24.93 -7.64 22.38
C GLY A 102 -24.07 -6.57 21.71
N GLN A 103 -23.63 -6.76 20.47
CA GLN A 103 -22.79 -5.82 19.71
C GLN A 103 -23.62 -5.02 18.71
N THR A 104 -23.06 -3.90 18.25
CA THR A 104 -23.61 -3.12 17.12
C THR A 104 -22.61 -3.10 15.97
N TYR A 105 -23.12 -3.37 14.76
CA TYR A 105 -22.32 -3.58 13.56
C TYR A 105 -22.38 -2.37 12.60
N TYR A 106 -22.18 -1.19 13.17
CA TYR A 106 -21.93 0.06 12.43
C TYR A 106 -20.54 0.06 11.76
N GLY A 107 -20.35 0.99 10.83
CA GLY A 107 -19.16 1.09 9.99
C GLY A 107 -17.86 1.16 10.79
N ARG A 108 -16.91 0.30 10.46
CA ARG A 108 -15.53 0.36 10.97
C ARG A 108 -14.49 0.12 9.89
N GLY A 109 -13.28 0.62 10.13
CA GLY A 109 -12.11 0.37 9.31
C GLY A 109 -12.05 1.27 8.07
N TYR A 110 -11.15 0.93 7.14
CA TYR A 110 -10.85 1.74 5.94
C TYR A 110 -12.01 1.90 4.96
N VAL A 111 -12.91 0.92 4.93
CA VAL A 111 -13.99 0.82 3.94
C VAL A 111 -15.38 0.75 4.60
N GLN A 112 -15.48 1.15 5.87
CA GLN A 112 -16.74 1.21 6.63
C GLN A 112 -17.54 -0.11 6.60
N LEU A 113 -16.94 -1.19 7.12
CA LEU A 113 -17.61 -2.50 7.23
C LEU A 113 -18.85 -2.39 8.14
N THR A 114 -20.04 -2.59 7.57
CA THR A 114 -21.34 -2.56 8.26
C THR A 114 -22.03 -3.92 8.19
N TRP A 115 -23.05 -4.16 9.03
CA TRP A 115 -23.87 -5.38 9.11
C TRP A 115 -23.17 -6.61 9.71
N LYS A 116 -23.87 -7.33 10.60
CA LYS A 116 -23.38 -8.55 11.26
C LYS A 116 -22.88 -9.59 10.27
N GLU A 117 -23.59 -9.76 9.16
CA GLU A 117 -23.29 -10.72 8.10
C GLU A 117 -21.94 -10.44 7.45
N ASN A 118 -21.56 -9.17 7.28
CA ASN A 118 -20.25 -8.85 6.72
C ASN A 118 -19.13 -9.03 7.75
N TYR A 119 -19.38 -8.79 9.04
CA TYR A 119 -18.46 -9.17 10.11
C TYR A 119 -18.26 -10.69 10.20
N GLN A 120 -19.30 -11.48 9.93
CA GLN A 120 -19.21 -12.94 9.82
C GLN A 120 -18.38 -13.37 8.61
N LYS A 121 -18.62 -12.79 7.42
CA LYS A 121 -17.79 -13.04 6.23
C LYS A 121 -16.32 -12.69 6.49
N ALA A 122 -16.07 -11.54 7.12
CA ALA A 122 -14.73 -11.09 7.46
C ALA A 122 -14.02 -12.04 8.45
N ARG A 123 -14.71 -12.51 9.48
CA ARG A 123 -14.19 -13.53 10.42
C ARG A 123 -13.64 -14.75 9.69
N ASP A 124 -14.29 -15.18 8.62
CA ASP A 124 -13.95 -16.43 7.93
C ASP A 124 -12.76 -16.30 6.96
N VAL A 125 -12.28 -15.08 6.69
CA VAL A 125 -11.19 -14.82 5.73
C VAL A 125 -10.02 -14.01 6.28
N VAL A 126 -10.22 -13.26 7.37
CA VAL A 126 -9.18 -12.47 8.03
C VAL A 126 -8.33 -13.39 8.90
N VAL A 127 -7.01 -13.28 8.73
CA VAL A 127 -6.02 -14.01 9.49
C VAL A 127 -5.54 -13.16 10.66
N ASN A 128 -5.37 -13.80 11.81
CA ASN A 128 -4.71 -13.21 12.97
C ASN A 128 -3.20 -13.23 12.80
N LEU A 129 -2.55 -12.09 12.97
CA LEU A 129 -1.10 -11.97 12.74
C LEU A 129 -0.27 -12.85 13.69
N ASN A 130 -0.77 -13.10 14.90
CA ASN A 130 -0.03 -13.85 15.93
C ASN A 130 -0.15 -15.36 15.76
N THR A 131 -1.32 -15.86 15.36
CA THR A 131 -1.60 -17.30 15.25
C THR A 131 -1.54 -17.81 13.81
N LEU A 132 -1.60 -16.90 12.83
CA LEU A 132 -1.79 -17.19 11.42
C LEU A 132 -3.02 -18.06 11.12
N ALA A 133 -4.02 -18.02 12.02
CA ALA A 133 -5.29 -18.70 11.89
C ALA A 133 -6.45 -17.71 11.66
N TYR A 134 -7.59 -18.22 11.21
CA TYR A 134 -8.83 -17.46 11.01
C TYR A 134 -9.62 -17.32 12.34
N ASP A 135 -8.97 -16.75 13.35
CA ASP A 135 -9.49 -16.70 14.73
C ASP A 135 -9.66 -15.26 15.28
N VAL A 136 -9.61 -14.24 14.43
CA VAL A 136 -9.90 -12.86 14.83
C VAL A 136 -11.37 -12.76 15.26
N PRO A 137 -11.69 -12.30 16.49
CA PRO A 137 -13.04 -12.39 17.04
C PRO A 137 -13.99 -11.28 16.55
N LEU A 138 -14.02 -11.01 15.24
CA LEU A 138 -14.72 -9.88 14.61
C LEU A 138 -16.21 -9.80 14.92
N VAL A 139 -16.90 -10.93 15.11
CA VAL A 139 -18.34 -10.92 15.43
C VAL A 139 -18.59 -10.59 16.91
N ARG A 140 -17.72 -11.07 17.81
CA ARG A 140 -17.87 -10.85 19.27
C ARG A 140 -17.20 -9.57 19.75
N GLN A 141 -16.20 -9.09 19.01
CA GLN A 141 -15.39 -7.90 19.29
C GLN A 141 -15.15 -7.16 17.96
N PRO A 142 -16.17 -6.46 17.43
CA PRO A 142 -16.11 -5.81 16.11
C PRO A 142 -15.05 -4.71 16.01
N ASP A 143 -14.57 -4.17 17.13
CA ASP A 143 -13.54 -3.14 17.16
C ASP A 143 -12.17 -3.63 16.66
N PHE A 144 -11.95 -4.95 16.54
CA PHE A 144 -10.78 -5.47 15.82
C PHE A 144 -10.72 -4.97 14.37
N ALA A 145 -11.86 -4.62 13.75
CA ALA A 145 -11.90 -4.01 12.42
C ALA A 145 -11.26 -2.61 12.35
N LEU A 146 -10.94 -2.00 13.50
CA LEU A 146 -10.19 -0.73 13.58
C LEU A 146 -8.68 -0.93 13.65
N THR A 147 -8.19 -2.18 13.77
CA THR A 147 -6.75 -2.43 13.75
C THR A 147 -6.25 -2.39 12.30
N PRO A 148 -5.14 -1.69 11.99
CA PRO A 148 -4.66 -1.54 10.60
C PRO A 148 -4.51 -2.87 9.84
N TRP A 149 -3.94 -3.89 10.51
CA TRP A 149 -3.78 -5.24 9.97
C TRP A 149 -5.12 -5.89 9.57
N VAL A 150 -6.14 -5.81 10.41
CA VAL A 150 -7.45 -6.40 10.12
C VAL A 150 -8.22 -5.55 9.11
N ALA A 151 -8.20 -4.23 9.26
CA ALA A 151 -8.85 -3.29 8.35
C ALA A 151 -8.34 -3.46 6.91
N ALA A 152 -7.02 -3.64 6.72
CA ALA A 152 -6.42 -3.90 5.41
C ALA A 152 -6.95 -5.21 4.80
N GLN A 153 -6.97 -6.30 5.58
CA GLN A 153 -7.50 -7.58 5.11
C GLN A 153 -8.99 -7.51 4.79
N VAL A 154 -9.79 -6.79 5.59
CA VAL A 154 -11.21 -6.55 5.30
C VAL A 154 -11.38 -5.80 3.99
N ALA A 155 -10.58 -4.75 3.73
CA ALA A 155 -10.64 -4.00 2.48
C ALA A 155 -10.27 -4.88 1.26
N ILE A 156 -9.16 -5.62 1.35
CA ILE A 156 -8.71 -6.56 0.29
C ILE A 156 -9.80 -7.59 0.01
N ASN A 157 -10.26 -8.33 1.02
CA ASN A 157 -11.20 -9.42 0.82
C ASN A 157 -12.59 -8.91 0.43
N GLY A 158 -13.02 -7.77 0.97
CA GLY A 158 -14.29 -7.15 0.61
C GLY A 158 -14.35 -6.78 -0.87
N MET A 159 -13.28 -6.18 -1.40
CA MET A 159 -13.19 -5.82 -2.81
C MET A 159 -12.98 -7.05 -3.71
N ALA A 160 -12.19 -8.03 -3.26
CA ALA A 160 -11.98 -9.28 -4.01
C ALA A 160 -13.28 -10.09 -4.18
N ASN A 161 -14.15 -10.08 -3.16
CA ASN A 161 -15.35 -10.91 -3.12
C ASN A 161 -16.65 -10.14 -3.38
N GLY A 162 -16.57 -8.84 -3.65
CA GLY A 162 -17.71 -8.00 -4.04
C GLY A 162 -18.73 -7.78 -2.92
N TRP A 163 -18.26 -7.55 -1.69
CA TRP A 163 -19.15 -7.37 -0.53
C TRP A 163 -19.94 -6.06 -0.56
N PHE A 164 -19.52 -5.08 -1.35
CA PHE A 164 -20.12 -3.74 -1.35
C PHE A 164 -21.19 -3.58 -2.44
N THR A 165 -20.82 -3.73 -3.72
CA THR A 165 -21.74 -3.55 -4.86
C THR A 165 -22.01 -4.86 -5.63
N GLY A 166 -21.40 -5.98 -5.21
CA GLY A 166 -21.38 -7.24 -5.96
C GLY A 166 -20.29 -7.32 -7.04
N LYS A 167 -19.65 -6.19 -7.40
CA LYS A 167 -18.52 -6.15 -8.34
C LYS A 167 -17.21 -6.49 -7.63
N LYS A 168 -16.28 -7.14 -8.34
CA LYS A 168 -15.04 -7.71 -7.80
C LYS A 168 -13.81 -7.11 -8.45
N LEU A 169 -12.67 -7.19 -7.77
CA LEU A 169 -11.36 -6.85 -8.35
C LEU A 169 -11.12 -7.60 -9.67
N ALA A 170 -11.41 -8.91 -9.70
CA ALA A 170 -11.25 -9.76 -10.88
C ALA A 170 -12.13 -9.35 -12.08
N ASP A 171 -13.18 -8.54 -11.88
CA ASP A 171 -14.01 -8.05 -12.99
C ASP A 171 -13.31 -6.98 -13.83
N TYR A 172 -12.26 -6.32 -13.29
CA TYR A 172 -11.56 -5.18 -13.91
C TYR A 172 -10.04 -5.34 -13.94
N LEU A 173 -9.49 -6.11 -13.01
CA LEU A 173 -8.06 -6.29 -12.78
C LEU A 173 -7.72 -7.77 -12.90
N THR A 174 -7.15 -8.15 -14.04
CA THR A 174 -6.70 -9.51 -14.34
C THR A 174 -5.20 -9.50 -14.63
N GLU A 175 -4.61 -10.67 -14.89
CA GLU A 175 -3.19 -10.76 -15.26
C GLU A 175 -2.86 -9.97 -16.55
N THR A 176 -3.83 -9.79 -17.44
CA THR A 176 -3.63 -9.14 -18.75
C THR A 176 -4.37 -7.80 -18.89
N GLN A 177 -5.13 -7.39 -17.87
CA GLN A 177 -5.95 -6.18 -17.93
C GLN A 177 -5.87 -5.42 -16.62
N THR A 178 -5.59 -4.13 -16.71
CA THR A 178 -5.66 -3.19 -15.59
C THR A 178 -6.61 -2.06 -15.98
N ASP A 179 -7.83 -2.07 -15.43
CA ASP A 179 -8.82 -1.01 -15.61
C ASP A 179 -9.18 -0.36 -14.26
N TYR A 180 -8.27 0.46 -13.73
CA TYR A 180 -8.48 1.13 -12.45
C TYR A 180 -9.64 2.12 -12.47
N VAL A 181 -9.95 2.71 -13.63
CA VAL A 181 -11.05 3.68 -13.76
C VAL A 181 -12.38 2.97 -13.52
N ASN A 182 -12.65 1.84 -14.20
CA ASN A 182 -13.90 1.13 -14.01
C ASN A 182 -13.94 0.30 -12.72
N ALA A 183 -12.79 -0.02 -12.13
CA ALA A 183 -12.71 -0.65 -10.80
C ALA A 183 -13.42 0.18 -9.70
N ARG A 184 -13.66 1.49 -9.92
CA ARG A 184 -14.47 2.33 -9.00
C ARG A 184 -15.83 1.72 -8.65
N ARG A 185 -16.38 0.94 -9.58
CA ARG A 185 -17.64 0.18 -9.45
C ARG A 185 -17.67 -0.84 -8.32
N ILE A 186 -16.52 -1.26 -7.81
CA ILE A 186 -16.40 -2.18 -6.68
C ILE A 186 -16.93 -1.56 -5.39
N ILE A 187 -16.77 -0.24 -5.24
CA ILE A 187 -17.10 0.49 -4.01
C ILE A 187 -18.32 1.38 -4.19
N ASN A 188 -18.40 2.11 -5.31
CA ASN A 188 -19.48 3.05 -5.58
C ASN A 188 -19.71 3.15 -7.10
N GLY A 189 -20.34 4.20 -7.62
CA GLY A 189 -20.49 4.47 -9.05
C GLY A 189 -19.15 4.77 -9.76
N THR A 190 -19.07 5.87 -10.52
CA THR A 190 -17.81 6.33 -11.15
C THR A 190 -17.31 7.67 -10.60
N ASP A 191 -17.86 8.13 -9.48
CA ASP A 191 -17.37 9.38 -8.90
C ASP A 191 -15.89 9.24 -8.51
N LYS A 192 -15.11 10.26 -8.88
CA LYS A 192 -13.64 10.32 -8.70
C LYS A 192 -12.84 9.17 -9.32
N ALA A 193 -13.42 8.41 -10.26
CA ALA A 193 -12.79 7.24 -10.86
C ALA A 193 -11.39 7.52 -11.44
N GLN A 194 -11.22 8.62 -12.19
CA GLN A 194 -9.91 8.99 -12.76
C GLN A 194 -8.90 9.35 -11.68
N THR A 195 -9.32 10.06 -10.64
CA THR A 195 -8.45 10.45 -9.53
C THR A 195 -7.97 9.23 -8.75
N ILE A 196 -8.87 8.28 -8.45
CA ILE A 196 -8.50 7.04 -7.74
C ILE A 196 -7.64 6.14 -8.63
N ALA A 197 -7.86 6.14 -9.96
CA ALA A 197 -7.00 5.42 -10.88
C ALA A 197 -5.57 5.98 -10.88
N ALA A 198 -5.40 7.31 -10.85
CA ALA A 198 -4.07 7.91 -10.72
C ALA A 198 -3.37 7.51 -9.42
N TYR A 199 -4.08 7.52 -8.29
CA TYR A 199 -3.53 7.01 -7.03
C TYR A 199 -3.16 5.52 -7.13
N ALA A 200 -3.94 4.71 -7.85
CA ALA A 200 -3.63 3.30 -8.03
C ALA A 200 -2.36 3.09 -8.87
N GLU A 201 -2.11 3.91 -9.88
CA GLU A 201 -0.87 3.89 -10.67
C GLU A 201 0.35 4.25 -9.79
N GLU A 202 0.23 5.27 -8.93
CA GLU A 202 1.28 5.66 -7.97
C GLU A 202 1.57 4.52 -6.96
N ALA A 203 0.53 3.90 -6.40
CA ALA A 203 0.68 2.78 -5.48
C ALA A 203 1.27 1.54 -6.18
N GLU A 204 0.89 1.28 -7.43
CA GLU A 204 1.45 0.17 -8.23
C GLU A 204 2.95 0.38 -8.47
N ALA A 205 3.38 1.60 -8.81
CA ALA A 205 4.80 1.92 -8.97
C ALA A 205 5.59 1.63 -7.67
N ALA A 206 5.07 2.06 -6.51
CA ALA A 206 5.69 1.80 -5.21
C ALA A 206 5.81 0.29 -4.90
N LEU A 207 4.76 -0.48 -5.21
CA LEU A 207 4.74 -1.93 -4.99
C LEU A 207 5.70 -2.67 -5.92
N ARG A 208 5.78 -2.27 -7.19
CA ARG A 208 6.73 -2.80 -8.17
C ARG A 208 8.17 -2.49 -7.76
N LEU A 209 8.45 -1.25 -7.35
CA LEU A 209 9.74 -0.87 -6.79
C LEU A 209 10.11 -1.74 -5.59
N ALA A 210 9.17 -1.96 -4.66
CA ALA A 210 9.39 -2.81 -3.50
C ALA A 210 9.67 -4.28 -3.88
N HIS A 211 9.25 -4.73 -5.05
CA HIS A 211 9.60 -6.05 -5.60
C HIS A 211 10.94 -6.07 -6.36
N GLY A 212 11.62 -4.93 -6.48
CA GLY A 212 12.87 -4.79 -7.23
C GLY A 212 12.67 -4.59 -8.72
N GLU A 213 11.46 -4.27 -9.16
CA GLU A 213 11.22 -3.81 -10.53
C GLU A 213 11.66 -2.35 -10.67
N GLY A 214 12.24 -2.01 -11.82
CA GLY A 214 12.59 -0.63 -12.11
C GLY A 214 11.35 0.22 -12.35
N ILE A 215 11.32 1.42 -11.76
CA ILE A 215 10.31 2.45 -12.04
C ILE A 215 10.92 3.62 -12.80
N ALA A 216 10.08 4.37 -13.51
CA ALA A 216 10.51 5.59 -14.17
C ALA A 216 10.74 6.69 -13.12
N ARG A 217 11.97 7.19 -13.04
CA ARG A 217 12.34 8.37 -12.25
C ARG A 217 13.04 9.38 -13.14
N SER A 218 12.77 10.65 -12.90
CA SER A 218 13.41 11.77 -13.61
C SER A 218 14.86 11.94 -13.16
N LEU A 219 15.65 12.58 -14.03
CA LEU A 219 16.97 13.10 -13.62
C LEU A 219 16.78 14.17 -12.55
N VAL A 220 17.36 13.97 -11.37
CA VAL A 220 17.40 14.98 -10.31
C VAL A 220 18.73 15.71 -10.35
N GLN A 221 18.68 17.04 -10.44
CA GLN A 221 19.83 17.94 -10.44
C GLN A 221 19.47 19.26 -9.74
N MET A 222 20.40 20.20 -9.61
CA MET A 222 20.13 21.52 -9.01
C MET A 222 18.84 22.15 -9.57
N GLY A 223 17.94 22.55 -8.68
CA GLY A 223 16.67 23.20 -9.03
C GLY A 223 15.56 22.26 -9.49
N SER A 224 15.81 20.95 -9.65
CA SER A 224 14.74 19.95 -9.83
C SER A 224 13.75 20.00 -8.67
N GLN A 225 12.48 19.71 -8.96
CA GLN A 225 11.40 19.69 -7.97
C GLN A 225 10.48 18.49 -8.19
N GLY A 226 9.81 18.05 -7.13
CA GLY A 226 8.78 17.01 -7.19
C GLY A 226 9.11 15.77 -6.36
N ASP A 227 8.37 14.70 -6.60
CA ASP A 227 8.38 13.52 -5.73
C ASP A 227 9.68 12.71 -5.84
N ASP A 228 10.29 12.62 -7.02
CA ASP A 228 11.63 12.02 -7.18
C ASP A 228 12.69 12.74 -6.33
N VAL A 229 12.55 14.05 -6.15
CA VAL A 229 13.44 14.84 -5.27
C VAL A 229 13.17 14.50 -3.81
N ARG A 230 11.91 14.35 -3.41
CA ARG A 230 11.56 13.94 -2.04
C ARG A 230 12.04 12.54 -1.73
N GLU A 231 11.84 11.59 -2.64
CA GLU A 231 12.34 10.22 -2.49
C GLU A 231 13.86 10.24 -2.30
N LEU A 232 14.58 10.97 -3.16
CA LEU A 232 16.03 11.14 -3.03
C LEU A 232 16.43 11.74 -1.67
N GLN A 233 15.76 12.82 -1.25
CA GLN A 233 16.03 13.47 0.02
C GLN A 233 15.81 12.52 1.21
N LEU A 234 14.73 11.73 1.19
CA LEU A 234 14.47 10.72 2.22
C LEU A 234 15.59 9.66 2.25
N MET A 235 16.04 9.18 1.09
CA MET A 235 17.12 8.19 1.00
C MET A 235 18.47 8.75 1.49
N LEU A 236 18.72 10.04 1.26
CA LEU A 236 19.94 10.72 1.68
C LEU A 236 19.88 11.22 3.14
N GLY A 237 18.73 11.12 3.81
CA GLY A 237 18.52 11.63 5.16
C GLY A 237 18.45 13.16 5.25
N CYS A 238 18.00 13.81 4.18
CA CYS A 238 17.75 15.25 4.11
C CYS A 238 16.30 15.59 4.48
N ASP A 239 16.04 16.88 4.72
CA ASP A 239 14.66 17.40 4.75
C ASP A 239 14.02 17.23 3.37
N ALA A 240 12.91 16.49 3.30
CA ALA A 240 12.23 16.14 2.06
C ALA A 240 11.25 17.23 1.58
N ASP A 241 11.75 18.44 1.35
CA ASP A 241 10.95 19.57 0.86
C ASP A 241 10.53 19.43 -0.63
N GLY A 242 11.19 18.53 -1.36
CA GLY A 242 10.97 18.28 -2.77
C GLY A 242 11.64 19.29 -3.68
N VAL A 243 12.64 20.02 -3.20
CA VAL A 243 13.45 20.98 -3.97
C VAL A 243 14.93 20.61 -3.88
N ALA A 244 15.56 20.37 -5.02
CA ALA A 244 16.97 19.99 -5.09
C ALA A 244 17.88 21.22 -4.96
N GLY A 245 18.09 21.66 -3.72
CA GLY A 245 19.02 22.75 -3.37
C GLY A 245 20.42 22.29 -2.97
N ASN A 246 21.24 23.21 -2.48
CA ASN A 246 22.62 22.96 -2.07
C ASN A 246 22.77 21.82 -1.05
N ALA A 247 21.83 21.70 -0.09
CA ALA A 247 21.86 20.64 0.91
C ALA A 247 21.68 19.25 0.27
N THR A 248 20.65 19.09 -0.58
CA THR A 248 20.40 17.86 -1.34
C THR A 248 21.60 17.49 -2.21
N LEU A 249 22.19 18.45 -2.92
CA LEU A 249 23.31 18.19 -3.82
C LEU A 249 24.61 17.87 -3.07
N GLY A 250 24.86 18.50 -1.92
CA GLY A 250 25.96 18.14 -1.04
C GLY A 250 25.86 16.68 -0.59
N ALA A 251 24.69 16.30 -0.07
CA ALA A 251 24.43 14.92 0.38
C ALA A 251 24.51 13.91 -0.77
N LEU A 252 24.00 14.26 -1.96
CA LEU A 252 24.06 13.43 -3.15
C LEU A 252 25.51 13.21 -3.61
N THR A 253 26.29 14.28 -3.67
CA THR A 253 27.71 14.21 -4.07
C THR A 253 28.52 13.37 -3.09
N ASP A 254 28.25 13.50 -1.78
CA ASP A 254 28.91 12.69 -0.75
C ASP A 254 28.49 11.22 -0.80
N PHE A 255 27.23 10.94 -1.13
CA PHE A 255 26.78 9.58 -1.44
C PHE A 255 27.54 9.02 -2.65
N GLN A 256 27.56 9.75 -3.77
CA GLN A 256 28.26 9.33 -4.99
C GLN A 256 29.74 9.00 -4.72
N ARG A 257 30.48 9.87 -4.03
CA ARG A 257 31.89 9.64 -3.65
C ARG A 257 32.07 8.36 -2.82
N ARG A 258 31.22 8.16 -1.80
CA ARG A 258 31.32 6.98 -0.91
C ARG A 258 31.06 5.67 -1.64
N HIS A 259 30.26 5.70 -2.70
CA HIS A 259 29.90 4.51 -3.47
C HIS A 259 30.64 4.40 -4.82
N GLY A 260 31.68 5.22 -5.04
CA GLY A 260 32.54 5.13 -6.23
C GLY A 260 31.87 5.54 -7.54
N LEU A 261 30.86 6.41 -7.46
CA LEU A 261 30.21 7.02 -8.63
C LEU A 261 30.89 8.36 -8.99
N ASP A 262 30.64 8.83 -10.20
CA ASP A 262 30.97 10.21 -10.58
C ASP A 262 30.20 11.17 -9.68
N ALA A 263 30.94 12.02 -8.97
CA ALA A 263 30.40 12.93 -7.95
C ALA A 263 29.95 14.26 -8.59
N ASP A 264 29.03 14.17 -9.54
CA ASP A 264 28.52 15.27 -10.37
C ASP A 264 27.30 15.99 -9.78
N GLY A 265 26.75 15.49 -8.67
CA GLY A 265 25.55 16.06 -8.05
C GLY A 265 24.28 15.83 -8.88
N MET A 266 24.28 14.85 -9.78
CA MET A 266 23.14 14.44 -10.59
C MET A 266 22.69 13.02 -10.26
N CYS A 267 21.42 12.85 -9.92
CA CYS A 267 20.82 11.54 -9.69
C CYS A 267 20.19 11.02 -10.98
N GLY A 268 21.01 10.40 -11.82
CA GLY A 268 20.58 9.65 -13.00
C GLY A 268 20.38 8.16 -12.71
N ALA A 269 20.11 7.37 -13.75
CA ALA A 269 19.81 5.94 -13.63
C ALA A 269 20.90 5.13 -12.88
N GLN A 270 22.19 5.47 -13.04
CA GLN A 270 23.27 4.79 -12.31
C GLN A 270 23.24 5.10 -10.81
N THR A 271 23.02 6.36 -10.44
CA THR A 271 22.91 6.77 -9.03
C THR A 271 21.68 6.16 -8.38
N TRP A 272 20.52 6.17 -9.05
CA TRP A 272 19.31 5.50 -8.59
C TRP A 272 19.51 4.00 -8.35
N ALA A 273 20.16 3.30 -9.27
CA ALA A 273 20.42 1.87 -9.11
C ALA A 273 21.31 1.56 -7.89
N VAL A 274 22.26 2.44 -7.56
CA VAL A 274 23.07 2.29 -6.35
C VAL A 274 22.26 2.64 -5.10
N LEU A 275 21.45 3.69 -5.12
CA LEU A 275 20.52 4.04 -4.03
C LEU A 275 19.55 2.90 -3.71
N ASP A 276 18.88 2.34 -4.73
CA ASP A 276 17.96 1.22 -4.61
C ASP A 276 18.67 -0.02 -3.99
N ARG A 277 19.90 -0.31 -4.40
CA ARG A 277 20.68 -1.41 -3.83
C ARG A 277 21.07 -1.17 -2.38
N GLU A 278 21.65 -0.01 -2.08
CA GLU A 278 22.30 0.26 -0.79
C GLU A 278 21.29 0.65 0.30
N ILE A 279 20.20 1.33 -0.06
CA ILE A 279 19.20 1.83 0.88
C ILE A 279 17.98 0.90 0.94
N TYR A 280 17.50 0.43 -0.22
CA TYR A 280 16.31 -0.41 -0.29
C TYR A 280 16.60 -1.91 -0.32
N GLY A 281 17.85 -2.32 -0.58
CA GLY A 281 18.22 -3.73 -0.66
C GLY A 281 17.64 -4.46 -1.87
N ILE A 282 17.27 -3.73 -2.92
CA ILE A 282 16.70 -4.27 -4.16
C ILE A 282 17.72 -4.15 -5.31
N SER A 283 17.87 -5.18 -6.14
CA SER A 283 18.89 -5.23 -7.20
C SER A 283 18.54 -6.17 -8.34
#